data_AF-A0A4U8Z1X8-F1
#
_entry.id   AF-A0A4U8Z1X8-F1
#
_cell.length_a   1.000
_cell.length_b   1.000
_cell.length_c   1.000
_cell.angle_alpha   90.00
_cell.angle_beta   90.00
_cell.angle_gamma   90.00
#
_symmetry.space_group_name_H-M   'P 1'
#
loop_
_entity.id
_entity.type
_entity.pdbx_description
1 polymer ?
#
loop_
_entity_poly.entity_id
_entity_poly.type
_entity_poly.pdbx_seq_one_letter_code
_entity_poly.pdbx_strand_id
1 'polypeptide(L)'
;MRPGAELRFATDIDDNAGWTLARLLRSPHFIWAPESASDWQDPWRGWPGTRYEAKALREGRKPAYFTFRRNQAPVAQGPNGPPAA
;
A
#
# COMPACT_ATOMS: atom_id res chain seq x y z
N MET A 1 11.72 -7.79 -0.62
CA MET A 1 10.89 -8.21 0.54
C MET A 1 10.79 -9.73 0.53
N ARG A 2 10.87 -10.37 1.71
CA ARG A 2 10.68 -11.82 1.80
C ARG A 2 9.22 -12.18 1.44
N PRO A 3 8.97 -13.34 0.83
CA PRO A 3 7.60 -13.82 0.61
C PRO A 3 6.79 -13.79 1.91
N GLY A 4 5.54 -13.32 1.85
CA GLY A 4 4.68 -13.16 3.02
C GLY A 4 4.90 -11.88 3.85
N ALA A 5 5.95 -11.08 3.58
CA ALA A 5 6.17 -9.83 4.30
C ALA A 5 5.07 -8.79 4.01
N GLU A 6 4.75 -7.97 5.01
CA GLU A 6 3.82 -6.84 4.89
C GLU A 6 4.54 -5.59 4.38
N LEU A 7 3.91 -4.90 3.42
CA LEU A 7 4.21 -3.53 3.05
C LEU A 7 3.09 -2.66 3.62
N ARG A 8 3.44 -1.82 4.60
CA ARG A 8 2.53 -0.85 5.22
C ARG A 8 2.81 0.53 4.65
N PHE A 9 1.77 1.16 4.10
CA PHE A 9 1.85 2.47 3.46
C PHE A 9 0.78 3.39 4.02
N ALA A 10 1.18 4.58 4.49
CA ALA A 10 0.25 5.59 4.99
C ALA A 10 0.38 6.89 4.20
N THR A 11 -0.73 7.52 3.85
CA THR A 11 -0.73 8.83 3.20
C THR A 11 -1.98 9.62 3.54
N ASP A 12 -1.82 10.93 3.66
CA ASP A 12 -2.85 11.95 3.92
C ASP A 12 -3.25 12.75 2.66
N ILE A 13 -2.85 12.26 1.48
CA ILE A 13 -3.11 12.86 0.16
C ILE A 13 -3.90 11.84 -0.66
N ASP A 14 -5.11 12.21 -1.07
CA ASP A 14 -6.06 11.32 -1.74
C ASP A 14 -5.52 10.78 -3.08
N ASP A 15 -4.92 11.66 -3.89
CA ASP A 15 -4.31 11.26 -5.17
C ASP A 15 -3.19 10.22 -4.98
N ASN A 16 -2.37 10.38 -3.92
CA ASN A 16 -1.31 9.43 -3.61
C ASN A 16 -1.91 8.09 -3.15
N ALA A 17 -3.01 8.12 -2.41
CA ALA A 17 -3.70 6.92 -1.96
C ALA A 17 -4.24 6.13 -3.16
N GLY A 18 -5.01 6.79 -4.03
CA GLY A 18 -5.57 6.19 -5.23
C GLY A 18 -4.50 5.66 -6.19
N TRP A 19 -3.46 6.44 -6.47
CA TRP A 19 -2.37 6.03 -7.34
C TRP A 19 -1.62 4.81 -6.79
N THR A 20 -1.26 4.84 -5.51
CA THR A 20 -0.52 3.74 -4.85
C THR A 20 -1.32 2.46 -4.87
N LEU A 21 -2.60 2.54 -4.50
CA LEU A 21 -3.50 1.40 -4.49
C LEU A 21 -3.62 0.80 -5.90
N ALA A 22 -3.91 1.63 -6.90
CA ALA A 22 -4.03 1.19 -8.28
C ALA A 22 -2.72 0.54 -8.80
N ARG A 23 -1.56 1.10 -8.43
CA ARG A 23 -0.26 0.56 -8.85
C ARG A 23 0.04 -0.80 -8.24
N LEU A 24 -0.27 -1.00 -6.96
CA LEU A 24 -0.02 -2.26 -6.25
C LEU A 24 -1.03 -3.34 -6.62
N LEU A 25 -2.29 -2.99 -6.88
CA LEU A 25 -3.30 -3.91 -7.39
C LEU A 25 -2.95 -4.50 -8.76
N ARG A 26 -2.24 -3.76 -9.62
CA ARG A 26 -1.73 -4.27 -10.90
C ARG A 26 -0.49 -5.15 -10.76
N SER A 27 0.11 -5.23 -9.59
CA SER A 27 1.35 -5.96 -9.37
C SER A 27 1.06 -7.41 -8.96
N PRO A 28 1.59 -8.42 -9.66
CA PRO A 28 1.42 -9.83 -9.25
C PRO A 28 2.19 -10.17 -7.96
N HIS A 29 3.04 -9.25 -7.50
CA HIS A 29 3.86 -9.44 -6.31
C HIS A 29 3.12 -9.12 -5.01
N PHE A 30 1.99 -8.44 -5.04
CA PHE A 30 1.30 -7.97 -3.83
C PHE A 30 -0.16 -8.36 -3.84
N ILE A 31 -0.67 -8.65 -2.64
CA ILE A 31 -2.07 -8.97 -2.39
C ILE A 31 -2.61 -7.87 -1.48
N TRP A 32 -3.74 -7.28 -1.87
CA TRP A 32 -4.54 -6.39 -1.06
C TRP A 32 -5.94 -7.00 -0.92
N ALA A 33 -6.32 -7.35 0.30
CA ALA A 33 -7.59 -8.00 0.60
C ALA A 33 -8.09 -7.50 1.97
N PRO A 34 -8.48 -6.21 2.08
CA PRO A 34 -9.15 -5.72 3.28
C PRO A 34 -10.51 -6.41 3.42
N GLU A 35 -10.92 -6.70 4.64
CA GLU A 35 -12.24 -7.27 4.95
C GLU A 35 -13.30 -6.16 5.10
N SER A 36 -12.84 -4.95 5.42
CA SER A 36 -13.69 -3.79 5.72
C SER A 36 -13.02 -2.46 5.37
N ALA A 37 -13.80 -1.38 5.40
CA ALA A 37 -13.29 -0.03 5.20
C ALA A 37 -12.32 0.40 6.31
N SER A 38 -12.56 -0.02 7.55
CA SER A 38 -11.70 0.28 8.71
C SER A 38 -10.28 -0.26 8.52
N ASP A 39 -10.09 -1.37 7.81
CA ASP A 39 -8.76 -1.96 7.58
C ASP A 39 -7.80 -1.06 6.81
N TRP A 40 -8.32 -0.02 6.14
CA TRP A 40 -7.50 0.96 5.44
C TRP A 40 -7.81 2.42 5.77
N GLN A 41 -8.86 2.69 6.56
CA GLN A 41 -9.18 4.03 7.06
C GLN A 41 -8.65 4.28 8.47
N ASP A 42 -8.46 3.22 9.25
CA ASP A 42 -7.94 3.32 10.61
C ASP A 42 -6.43 3.02 10.67
N PRO A 43 -5.69 3.67 11.59
CA PRO A 43 -4.28 3.41 11.78
C PRO A 43 -4.04 1.99 12.29
N TRP A 44 -2.89 1.41 11.92
CA TRP A 44 -2.49 0.09 12.44
C TRP A 44 -2.40 0.11 13.97
N ARG A 45 -2.72 -1.03 14.59
CA ARG A 45 -2.59 -1.19 16.03
C ARG A 45 -1.18 -0.83 16.50
N GLY A 46 -1.08 0.12 17.44
CA GLY A 46 0.18 0.59 18.00
C GLY A 46 0.94 1.60 17.13
N TRP A 47 0.33 2.08 16.03
CA TRP A 47 0.91 3.15 15.23
C TRP A 47 0.88 4.48 16.01
N PRO A 48 2.04 5.09 16.30
CA PRO A 48 2.08 6.35 17.05
C PRO A 48 1.64 7.56 16.22
N GLY A 49 1.38 7.38 14.93
CA GLY A 49 1.16 8.48 13.99
C GLY A 49 2.47 9.18 13.60
N THR A 50 2.36 10.17 12.73
CA THR A 50 3.46 11.09 12.40
C THR A 50 3.05 12.54 12.61
N ARG A 51 4.03 13.45 12.65
CA ARG A 51 3.75 14.90 12.69
C ARG A 51 2.94 15.37 11.48
N TYR A 52 3.14 14.77 10.31
CA TYR A 52 2.40 15.11 9.09
C TYR A 52 0.95 14.62 9.16
N GLU A 53 0.74 13.41 9.70
CA GLU A 53 -0.59 12.85 9.96
C GLU A 53 -1.38 13.72 10.94
N ALA A 54 -0.75 14.14 12.05
CA ALA A 54 -1.38 15.05 13.01
C ALA A 54 -1.74 16.40 12.37
N LYS A 55 -0.89 16.93 11.48
CA LYS A 55 -1.19 18.13 10.71
C LYS A 55 -2.38 17.91 9.76
N ALA A 56 -2.42 16.80 9.06
CA ALA A 56 -3.49 16.47 8.12
C ALA A 56 -4.86 16.36 8.80
N LEU A 57 -4.92 15.66 9.94
CA LEU A 57 -6.14 15.53 10.73
C LEU A 57 -6.66 16.90 11.19
N ARG A 58 -5.76 17.79 11.63
CA ARG A 58 -6.13 19.18 12.00
C ARG A 58 -6.68 19.98 10.83
N GLU A 59 -6.24 19.68 9.61
CA GLU A 59 -6.73 20.30 8.37
C GLU A 59 -7.98 19.59 7.80
N GLY A 60 -8.55 18.62 8.53
CA GLY A 60 -9.76 17.90 8.12
C GLY A 60 -9.52 16.85 7.02
N ARG A 61 -8.26 16.55 6.70
CA ARG A 61 -7.90 15.50 5.75
C ARG A 61 -7.95 14.13 6.43
N LYS A 62 -8.30 13.10 5.67
CA LYS A 62 -8.40 11.71 6.15
C LYS A 62 -7.21 10.90 5.62
N PRO A 63 -6.30 10.45 6.50
CA PRO A 63 -5.24 9.54 6.10
C PRO A 63 -5.80 8.17 5.68
N ALA A 64 -5.10 7.51 4.77
CA ALA A 64 -5.32 6.12 4.37
C ALA A 64 -4.12 5.28 4.81
N TYR A 65 -4.37 4.06 5.26
CA TYR A 65 -3.40 3.13 5.83
C TYR A 65 -3.49 1.77 5.11
N PHE A 66 -2.72 1.57 4.05
CA PHE A 66 -2.77 0.33 3.29
C PHE A 66 -1.78 -0.71 3.82
N THR A 67 -2.26 -1.94 3.99
CA THR A 67 -1.41 -3.12 4.23
C THR A 67 -1.48 -4.04 3.02
N PHE A 68 -0.34 -4.26 2.38
CA PHE A 68 -0.20 -5.22 1.29
C PHE A 68 0.66 -6.39 1.74
N ARG A 69 0.34 -7.61 1.30
CA ARG A 69 1.16 -8.79 1.58
C ARG A 69 1.95 -9.18 0.34
N ARG A 70 3.26 -9.40 0.49
CA ARG A 70 4.11 -9.95 -0.58
C ARG A 70 3.67 -11.38 -0.89
N ASN A 71 3.38 -11.66 -2.16
CA ASN A 71 2.98 -12.98 -2.62
C ASN A 71 4.04 -14.05 -2.27
N GLN A 72 3.58 -15.28 -2.00
CA GLN A 72 4.42 -16.39 -1.56
C GLN A 72 5.24 -17.01 -2.68
N ALA A 73 4.70 -17.00 -3.91
CA ALA A 73 5.39 -17.55 -5.06
C ALA A 73 6.49 -16.59 -5.57
N PRO A 74 7.64 -17.10 -6.06
CA PRO A 74 8.43 -16.36 -7.01
C PRO A 74 7.51 -16.05 -8.19
N VAL A 75 7.28 -14.77 -8.48
CA VAL A 75 6.58 -14.39 -9.72
C VAL A 75 7.46 -14.90 -10.84
N ALA A 76 6.94 -15.88 -11.60
CA ALA A 76 7.58 -16.32 -12.83
C ALA A 76 7.81 -15.08 -13.69
N GLN A 77 9.06 -14.80 -14.02
CA GLN A 77 9.39 -13.73 -14.95
C GLN A 77 8.69 -14.08 -16.27
N GLY A 78 7.75 -13.24 -16.71
CA GLY A 78 7.16 -13.38 -18.04
C GLY A 78 8.22 -13.20 -19.12
N PRO A 79 8.11 -13.85 -20.29
CA PRO A 79 9.07 -13.67 -21.36
C PRO A 79 8.92 -12.26 -21.97
N ASN A 80 10.05 -11.67 -22.38
CA ASN A 80 10.23 -10.43 -23.16
C ASN A 80 10.15 -9.07 -22.42
N GLY A 81 11.33 -8.57 -22.03
CA GLY A 81 11.71 -7.19 -22.35
C GLY A 81 12.42 -7.18 -23.72
N PRO A 82 12.33 -6.10 -24.51
CA PRO A 82 12.92 -6.06 -25.85
C PRO A 82 14.46 -6.20 -25.77
N PRO A 83 15.12 -6.85 -26.75
CA PRO A 83 16.57 -6.79 -26.84
C PRO A 83 16.99 -5.33 -27.05
N ALA A 84 17.96 -4.88 -26.26
CA ALA A 84 18.62 -3.60 -26.49
C ALA A 84 19.25 -3.61 -27.89
N ALA A 85 18.96 -2.55 -28.65
CA ALA A 85 19.57 -2.26 -29.94
C ALA A 85 21.03 -1.83 -29.79
#